data_AF-A0A258CBC2-F1
#
_entry.id   AF-A0A258CBC2-F1
#
_cell.length_a   1.000
_cell.length_b   1.000
_cell.length_c   1.000
_cell.angle_alpha   90.00
_cell.angle_beta   90.00
_cell.angle_gamma   90.00
#
_symmetry.space_group_name_H-M   'P 1'
#
loop_
_entity.id
_entity.type
_entity.pdbx_description
1 polymer ?
#
loop_
_entity_poly.entity_id
_entity_poly.type
_entity_poly.pdbx_seq_one_letter_code
_entity_poly.pdbx_strand_id
1 'polypeptide(L)'
;EQRVQFKVIHATGGRAIVTDQAEAELVYTLKVEDTTYFSPLFTSALAWRLAAELAMGLQARPENYSAAIQNYLITIDQARALAFEESEEGPFPESEFIQARN
;
A
#
# COMPACT_ATOMS: atom_id res chain seq x y z
N GLU A 1 -8.38 -10.00 22.29
CA GLU A 1 -6.96 -10.06 21.90
C GLU A 1 -6.11 -9.47 22.99
N GLN A 2 -5.15 -10.24 23.48
CA GLN A 2 -4.11 -9.73 24.34
C GLN A 2 -3.12 -8.96 23.48
N ARG A 3 -3.01 -7.63 23.67
CA ARG A 3 -1.99 -6.84 22.98
C ARG A 3 -0.62 -7.45 23.27
N VAL A 4 0.06 -7.92 22.23
CA VAL A 4 1.40 -8.46 22.31
C VAL A 4 2.33 -7.36 22.79
N GLN A 5 2.98 -7.58 23.92
CA GLN A 5 3.93 -6.62 24.46
C GLN A 5 5.20 -6.70 23.63
N PHE A 6 5.63 -5.56 23.10
CA PHE A 6 6.89 -5.44 22.37
C PHE A 6 7.69 -4.24 22.87
N LYS A 7 9.00 -4.28 22.64
CA LYS A 7 9.91 -3.17 22.91
C LYS A 7 10.77 -2.90 21.69
N VAL A 8 11.12 -1.64 21.50
CA VAL A 8 12.10 -1.23 20.48
C VAL A 8 13.44 -1.00 21.18
N ILE A 9 14.49 -1.68 20.73
CA ILE A 9 15.83 -1.59 21.28
C ILE A 9 16.85 -1.20 20.19
N HIS A 10 18.01 -0.73 20.63
CA HIS A 10 19.17 -0.54 19.76
C HIS A 10 20.03 -1.81 19.81
N ALA A 11 20.02 -2.57 18.72
CA ALA A 11 20.83 -3.76 18.51
C ALA A 11 22.04 -3.44 17.62
N THR A 12 22.98 -4.38 17.53
CA THR A 12 24.25 -4.22 16.79
C THR A 12 24.05 -3.88 15.29
N GLY A 13 22.89 -4.21 14.72
CA GLY A 13 22.51 -3.91 13.32
C GLY A 13 21.52 -2.75 13.14
N GLY A 14 21.19 -2.00 14.20
CA GLY A 14 20.23 -0.90 14.15
C GLY A 14 19.07 -1.07 15.14
N ARG A 15 17.86 -0.67 14.74
CA ARG A 15 16.67 -0.80 15.59
C ARG A 15 16.10 -2.22 15.47
N ALA A 16 15.80 -2.84 16.61
CA ALA A 16 15.14 -4.15 16.68
C ALA A 16 13.84 -4.05 17.48
N ILE A 17 12.81 -4.76 17.02
CA ILE A 17 11.56 -4.99 17.74
C ILE A 17 11.66 -6.35 18.42
N VAL A 18 11.48 -6.40 19.74
CA VAL A 18 11.59 -7.63 20.53
C VAL A 18 10.30 -7.89 21.32
N THR A 19 9.91 -9.15 21.42
CA THR A 19 8.77 -9.64 22.19
C THR A 19 9.12 -10.99 22.84
N ASP A 20 8.43 -11.32 23.93
CA ASP A 20 8.49 -12.62 24.60
C ASP A 20 7.51 -13.64 24.01
N GLN A 21 6.67 -13.23 23.06
CA GLN A 21 5.78 -14.15 22.34
C GLN A 21 6.60 -15.12 21.48
N ALA A 22 6.42 -16.42 21.74
CA ALA A 22 6.90 -17.48 20.87
C ALA A 22 6.15 -17.42 19.53
N GLU A 23 6.88 -17.64 18.41
CA GLU A 23 6.32 -17.65 17.06
C GLU A 23 5.58 -16.35 16.67
N ALA A 24 6.16 -15.19 17.03
CA ALA A 24 5.57 -13.90 16.72
C ALA A 24 5.53 -13.59 15.21
N GLU A 25 4.37 -13.16 14.71
CA GLU A 25 4.18 -12.65 13.36
C GLU A 25 4.25 -11.11 13.34
N LEU A 26 4.86 -10.55 12.30
CA LEU A 26 4.99 -9.10 12.11
C LEU A 26 4.31 -8.67 10.82
N VAL A 27 3.29 -7.82 10.94
CA VAL A 27 2.73 -7.06 9.81
C VAL A 27 3.43 -5.71 9.73
N TYR A 28 4.03 -5.40 8.58
CA TYR A 28 4.79 -4.17 8.38
C TYR A 28 4.59 -3.61 6.98
N THR A 29 4.89 -2.32 6.83
CA THR A 29 5.06 -1.70 5.53
C THR A 29 6.54 -1.44 5.30
N LEU A 30 7.00 -1.66 4.06
CA LEU A 30 8.36 -1.35 3.66
C LEU A 30 8.35 -0.41 2.45
N LYS A 31 9.45 0.31 2.26
CA LYS A 31 9.71 1.01 1.02
C LYS A 31 10.18 -0.03 -0.01
N VAL A 32 9.35 -0.29 -1.00
CA VAL A 32 9.69 -1.16 -2.13
C VAL A 32 10.39 -0.31 -3.20
N GLU A 33 11.59 -0.72 -3.61
CA GLU A 33 12.38 0.01 -4.63
C GLU A 33 12.25 -0.62 -6.03
N ASP A 34 11.88 -1.90 -6.10
CA ASP A 34 11.65 -2.60 -7.35
C ASP A 34 10.20 -2.40 -7.80
N THR A 35 10.02 -1.72 -8.93
CA THR A 35 8.69 -1.40 -9.45
C THR A 35 7.91 -2.62 -9.94
N THR A 36 8.57 -3.77 -10.15
CA THR A 36 7.90 -5.01 -10.60
C THR A 36 6.98 -5.61 -9.54
N TYR A 37 7.11 -5.19 -8.28
CA TYR A 37 6.22 -5.57 -7.19
C TYR A 37 4.87 -4.85 -7.22
N PHE A 38 4.74 -3.79 -8.02
CA PHE A 38 3.47 -3.09 -8.17
C PHE A 38 2.69 -3.64 -9.36
N SER A 39 1.36 -3.65 -9.24
CA SER A 39 0.52 -4.05 -10.36
C SER A 39 0.77 -3.16 -11.58
N PRO A 40 0.71 -3.70 -12.81
CA PRO A 40 0.91 -2.91 -14.02
C PRO A 40 -0.03 -1.70 -14.11
N LEU A 41 -1.28 -1.85 -13.63
CA LEU A 41 -2.27 -0.76 -13.58
C LEU A 41 -1.87 0.33 -12.59
N PHE A 42 -1.38 -0.04 -11.40
CA PHE A 42 -0.86 0.94 -10.44
C PHE A 42 0.32 1.72 -11.03
N THR A 43 1.26 1.03 -11.66
CA THR A 43 2.44 1.64 -12.29
C THR A 43 2.03 2.62 -13.40
N SER A 44 1.05 2.24 -14.22
CA SER A 44 0.49 3.09 -15.27
C SER A 44 -0.22 4.33 -14.70
N ALA A 45 -1.04 4.17 -13.66
CA ALA A 45 -1.68 5.29 -12.98
C ALA A 45 -0.64 6.27 -12.39
N LEU A 46 0.39 5.74 -11.73
CA LEU A 46 1.49 6.53 -11.18
C LEU A 46 2.20 7.34 -12.28
N ALA A 47 2.46 6.72 -13.44
CA ALA A 47 3.09 7.40 -14.57
C ALA A 47 2.24 8.57 -15.09
N TRP A 48 0.92 8.39 -15.23
CA TRP A 48 0.02 9.48 -15.64
C TRP A 48 -0.02 10.62 -14.63
N ARG A 49 -0.01 10.31 -13.33
CA ARG A 49 0.04 11.33 -12.29
C ARG A 49 1.33 12.14 -12.36
N LEU A 50 2.46 11.46 -12.50
CA LEU A 50 3.77 12.09 -12.64
C LEU A 50 3.85 12.95 -13.92
N ALA A 51 3.30 12.47 -15.03
CA ALA A 51 3.22 13.25 -16.26
C ALA A 51 2.42 14.55 -16.09
N ALA A 52 1.31 14.51 -15.35
CA ALA A 52 0.53 15.71 -15.05
C ALA A 52 1.31 16.71 -14.18
N GLU A 53 2.01 16.23 -13.15
CA GLU A 53 2.82 17.10 -12.28
C GLU A 53 3.98 17.76 -13.03
N LEU A 54 4.62 17.01 -13.93
CA LEU A 54 5.69 17.53 -14.79
C LEU A 54 5.18 18.49 -15.87
N ALA A 55 3.97 18.26 -16.42
CA ALA A 55 3.42 19.06 -17.51
C ALA A 55 3.32 20.56 -17.15
N MET A 56 2.90 20.89 -15.92
CA MET A 56 2.82 22.28 -15.47
C MET A 56 4.20 22.94 -15.30
N GLY A 57 5.19 22.19 -14.84
CA GLY A 57 6.56 22.70 -14.63
C GLY A 57 7.37 22.87 -15.91
N LEU A 58 7.10 22.06 -16.94
CA LEU A 58 7.83 22.06 -18.21
C LEU A 58 7.27 23.02 -19.27
N GLN A 59 6.34 23.92 -18.90
CA GLN A 59 5.58 24.75 -19.85
C GLN A 59 4.87 23.91 -20.93
N ALA A 60 4.46 22.69 -20.59
CA ALA A 60 3.69 21.87 -21.52
C ALA A 60 2.34 22.54 -21.79
N ARG A 61 1.75 22.22 -22.95
CA ARG A 61 0.43 22.74 -23.31
C ARG A 61 -0.60 22.31 -22.27
N PRO A 62 -1.53 23.18 -21.84
CA PRO A 62 -2.56 22.83 -20.84
C PRO A 62 -3.34 21.55 -21.16
N GLU A 63 -3.50 21.24 -22.45
CA GLU A 63 -4.16 20.04 -22.93
C GLU A 63 -3.47 18.75 -22.46
N ASN A 64 -2.13 18.77 -22.36
CA ASN A 64 -1.35 17.62 -21.89
C ASN A 64 -1.59 17.35 -20.41
N TYR A 65 -1.72 18.41 -19.59
CA TYR A 65 -2.09 18.28 -18.19
C TYR A 65 -3.49 17.69 -18.06
N SER A 66 -4.47 18.22 -18.79
CA SER A 66 -5.84 17.70 -18.74
C SER A 66 -5.93 16.23 -19.20
N ALA A 67 -5.22 15.88 -20.27
CA ALA A 67 -5.18 14.51 -20.77
C ALA A 67 -4.51 13.56 -19.76
N ALA A 68 -3.41 13.97 -19.14
CA ALA A 68 -2.73 13.16 -18.14
C ALA A 68 -3.59 12.95 -16.88
N ILE A 69 -4.26 13.99 -16.38
CA ILE A 69 -5.19 13.86 -15.26
C ILE A 69 -6.38 12.95 -15.60
N GLN A 70 -6.95 13.09 -16.80
CA GLN A 70 -8.06 12.23 -17.22
C GLN A 70 -7.65 10.76 -17.27
N ASN A 71 -6.49 10.45 -17.87
CA ASN A 71 -5.99 9.09 -17.93
C ASN A 71 -5.64 8.54 -16.54
N TYR A 72 -5.04 9.36 -15.67
CA TYR A 72 -4.79 8.99 -14.28
C TYR A 72 -6.08 8.53 -13.57
N LEU A 73 -7.15 9.32 -13.67
CA LEU A 73 -8.43 9.01 -13.02
C LEU A 73 -9.03 7.68 -13.52
N ILE A 74 -8.97 7.43 -14.83
CA ILE A 74 -9.46 6.17 -15.41
C ILE A 74 -8.62 4.99 -14.90
N THR A 75 -7.29 5.10 -14.98
CA THR A 75 -6.39 3.99 -14.65
C THR A 75 -6.35 3.70 -13.15
N ILE A 76 -6.45 4.71 -12.28
CA ILE A 76 -6.46 4.48 -10.83
C ILE A 76 -7.76 3.81 -10.38
N ASP A 77 -8.90 4.12 -11.00
CA ASP A 77 -10.16 3.45 -10.70
C ASP A 77 -10.13 1.98 -11.14
N GLN A 78 -9.55 1.69 -12.30
CA GLN A 78 -9.29 0.31 -12.73
C GLN A 78 -8.33 -0.43 -11.79
N ALA A 79 -7.26 0.23 -11.35
CA ALA A 79 -6.31 -0.35 -10.41
C ALA A 79 -6.95 -0.68 -9.05
N ARG A 80 -7.87 0.17 -8.57
CA ARG A 80 -8.66 -0.08 -7.35
C ARG A 80 -9.59 -1.27 -7.50
N ALA A 81 -10.29 -1.36 -8.63
CA ALA A 81 -11.17 -2.49 -8.91
C ALA A 81 -10.38 -3.81 -8.94
N LEU A 82 -9.23 -3.84 -9.63
CA LEU A 82 -8.37 -5.02 -9.66
C LEU A 82 -7.84 -5.38 -8.27
N ALA A 83 -7.37 -4.41 -7.48
CA ALA A 83 -6.89 -4.67 -6.13
C ALA A 83 -7.98 -5.22 -5.19
N PHE A 84 -9.25 -4.86 -5.45
CA PHE A 84 -10.40 -5.42 -4.73
C PHE A 84 -10.73 -6.84 -5.20
N GLU A 85 -10.52 -7.16 -6.48
CA GLU A 85 -10.67 -8.52 -7.02
C GLU A 85 -9.52 -9.46 -6.61
N GLU A 86 -8.32 -8.92 -6.38
CA GLU A 86 -7.15 -9.67 -5.89
C GLU A 86 -7.25 -10.02 -4.39
N SER A 87 -8.12 -9.34 -3.63
CA SER A 87 -8.48 -9.83 -2.30
C SER A 87 -9.48 -10.97 -2.42
N GLU A 88 -9.03 -12.20 -2.22
CA GLU A 88 -9.93 -13.17 -1.60
C GLU A 88 -10.15 -12.67 -0.17
N GLU A 89 -11.40 -12.39 0.20
CA GLU A 89 -11.81 -12.42 1.60
C GLU A 89 -11.56 -13.85 2.09
N GLY A 90 -10.30 -14.16 2.43
CA GLY A 90 -10.01 -15.19 3.41
C GLY A 90 -10.94 -14.96 4.60
N PRO A 91 -11.36 -16.02 5.30
CA PRO A 91 -12.41 -15.93 6.32
C PRO A 91 -12.19 -14.68 7.14
N PHE A 92 -13.19 -13.77 7.14
CA PHE A 92 -13.13 -12.55 7.92
C PHE A 92 -12.51 -12.90 9.27
N PRO A 93 -11.43 -12.25 9.71
CA PRO A 93 -10.98 -12.44 11.07
C PRO A 93 -12.17 -12.07 11.94
N GLU A 94 -12.85 -13.09 12.47
CA GLU A 94 -13.98 -12.89 13.36
C GLU A 94 -13.42 -12.06 14.50
N SER A 95 -13.96 -10.86 14.65
CA SER A 95 -13.56 -9.99 15.75
C SER A 95 -13.65 -10.79 17.04
N GLU A 96 -12.54 -10.92 17.78
CA GLU A 96 -12.55 -11.65 19.06
C GLU A 96 -13.58 -11.09 20.05
N PHE A 97 -14.05 -9.85 19.82
CA PHE A 97 -15.15 -9.22 20.54
C PHE A 97 -16.52 -9.88 20.32
N ILE A 98 -16.73 -10.53 19.17
CA ILE A 98 -17.95 -11.28 18.82
C ILE A 98 -17.84 -12.73 19.32
N GLN A 99 -16.66 -13.35 19.20
CA GLN A 99 -16.43 -14.73 19.67
C GLN A 99 -16.49 -14.87 21.19
N ALA A 100 -16.00 -13.88 21.94
CA ALA A 100 -16.00 -13.92 23.41
C ALA A 100 -17.38 -13.72 24.08
N ARG A 101 -18.47 -13.56 23.28
CA ARG A 101 -19.82 -13.29 23.79
C ARG A 101 -20.80 -14.46 23.62
N ASN A 102 -20.41 -15.53 22.92
CA ASN A 102 -21.21 -16.75 22.74
C ASN A 102 -20.71 -17.89 23.62
#